data_AF-A0A6P8VKD1-F1
#
_entry.id   AF-A0A6P8VKD1-F1
#
_cell.length_a   1.000
_cell.length_b   1.000
_cell.length_c   1.000
_cell.angle_alpha   90.00
_cell.angle_beta   90.00
_cell.angle_gamma   90.00
#
_symmetry.space_group_name_H-M   'P 1'
#
loop_
_entity.id
_entity.type
_entity.pdbx_description
1 polymer ?
#
loop_
_entity_poly.entity_id
_entity_poly.type
_entity_poly.pdbx_seq_one_letter_code
_entity_poly.pdbx_strand_id
1 'polypeptide(L)'
;MGSFIAKMLLPTVSSLVFLPTASVAAKRGFHMEAMVYFFTMFFTAIYHACDGPGLSILCFMRYDVLEYFSVYSTALSMWVTLIALGDFDEPQRSSVTMFGVLTTAVRIYQDRWGYGIYSGPIGSAVFIITVKWLQKMKQLRAVYPEKSVYTQQVGPGCCFGALALMLRFYFEEWDYAYVHSFYHLSLAVSFILLLPKKNRYAGTGRNAAKLSCFALCCCSVTPGTTKEKKDKTKEKTKDKTKKSSRTVWTVPIEKLWTGRCSTPILPLYNPPPSTAVKGTSISKLKEMNGWK
;
A
#
# COMPACT_ATOMS: atom_id res chain seq x y z
N MET A 1 32.85 26.46 -14.98
CA MET A 1 31.37 26.37 -15.14
C MET A 1 30.86 24.92 -15.13
N GLY A 2 31.50 23.96 -15.80
CA GLY A 2 31.02 22.55 -15.83
C GLY A 2 30.86 21.86 -14.46
N SER A 3 31.80 22.06 -13.52
CA SER A 3 31.70 21.48 -12.16
C SER A 3 30.51 22.02 -11.35
N PHE A 4 30.15 23.30 -11.55
CA PHE A 4 29.01 23.92 -10.87
C PHE A 4 27.67 23.38 -11.39
N ILE A 5 27.53 23.26 -12.72
CA ILE A 5 26.32 22.69 -13.33
C ILE A 5 26.15 21.21 -12.94
N ALA A 6 27.24 20.44 -12.92
CA ALA A 6 27.20 19.04 -12.48
C ALA A 6 26.75 18.89 -11.02
N LYS A 7 27.18 19.79 -10.12
CA LYS A 7 26.71 19.81 -8.73
C LYS A 7 25.20 20.08 -8.62
N MET A 8 24.67 21.03 -9.40
CA MET A 8 23.23 21.34 -9.37
C MET A 8 22.35 20.21 -9.92
N LEU A 9 22.85 19.41 -10.86
CA LEU A 9 22.12 18.27 -11.43
C LEU A 9 22.22 16.99 -10.58
N LEU A 10 23.13 16.94 -9.62
CA LEU A 10 23.40 15.73 -8.86
C LEU A 10 22.17 15.21 -8.09
N PRO A 11 21.37 16.06 -7.39
CA PRO A 11 20.12 15.62 -6.76
C PRO A 11 19.08 15.08 -7.77
N THR A 12 19.05 15.63 -8.98
CA THR A 12 18.18 15.16 -10.07
C THR A 12 18.57 13.75 -10.50
N VAL A 13 19.86 13.53 -10.79
CA VAL A 13 20.37 12.23 -11.24
C VAL A 13 20.25 11.19 -10.13
N SER A 14 20.57 11.55 -8.88
CA SER A 14 20.47 10.63 -7.76
C SER A 14 19.04 10.19 -7.47
N SER A 15 18.02 11.01 -7.78
CA SER A 15 16.60 10.61 -7.65
C SER A 15 16.25 9.39 -8.51
N LEU A 16 16.98 9.14 -9.60
CA LEU A 16 16.75 7.98 -10.48
C LEU A 16 17.02 6.64 -9.78
N VAL A 17 17.72 6.62 -8.63
CA VAL A 17 17.92 5.40 -7.81
C VAL A 17 16.61 4.81 -7.27
N PHE A 18 15.52 5.57 -7.27
CA PHE A 18 14.19 5.03 -6.93
C PHE A 18 13.61 4.14 -8.05
N LEU A 19 14.11 4.24 -9.29
CA LEU A 19 13.69 3.38 -10.40
C LEU A 19 14.08 1.90 -10.22
N PRO A 20 15.34 1.54 -9.87
CA PRO A 20 15.66 0.16 -9.51
C PRO A 20 14.90 -0.30 -8.27
N THR A 21 14.62 0.58 -7.29
CA THR A 21 13.78 0.26 -6.13
C THR A 21 12.36 -0.12 -6.54
N ALA A 22 11.73 0.66 -7.42
CA ALA A 22 10.41 0.37 -8.00
C ALA A 22 10.43 -0.95 -8.79
N SER A 23 11.47 -1.18 -9.58
CA SER A 23 11.64 -2.39 -10.39
C SER A 23 11.78 -3.64 -9.51
N VAL A 24 12.53 -3.56 -8.42
CA VAL A 24 12.67 -4.65 -7.45
C VAL A 24 11.33 -4.92 -6.75
N ALA A 25 10.60 -3.88 -6.36
CA ALA A 25 9.29 -4.02 -5.74
C ALA A 25 8.28 -4.71 -6.67
N ALA A 26 8.23 -4.28 -7.94
CA ALA A 26 7.38 -4.89 -8.96
C ALA A 26 7.73 -6.37 -9.18
N LYS A 27 9.03 -6.72 -9.28
CA LYS A 27 9.49 -8.11 -9.41
C LYS A 27 9.14 -8.98 -8.21
N ARG A 28 9.07 -8.40 -7.00
CA ARG A 28 8.68 -9.09 -5.76
C ARG A 28 7.15 -9.16 -5.58
N GLY A 29 6.38 -8.61 -6.51
CA GLY A 29 4.90 -8.59 -6.49
C GLY A 29 4.29 -7.47 -5.64
N PHE A 30 5.07 -6.47 -5.24
CA PHE A 30 4.63 -5.29 -4.48
C PHE A 30 4.28 -4.14 -5.43
N HIS A 31 3.19 -4.29 -6.20
CA HIS A 31 2.84 -3.36 -7.27
C HIS A 31 2.43 -1.97 -6.75
N MET A 32 1.72 -1.90 -5.62
CA MET A 32 1.33 -0.62 -5.01
C MET A 32 2.57 0.16 -4.57
N GLU A 33 3.48 -0.50 -3.85
CA GLU A 33 4.74 0.09 -3.40
C GLU A 33 5.61 0.51 -4.59
N ALA A 34 5.66 -0.30 -5.65
CA ALA A 34 6.38 0.03 -6.89
C ALA A 34 5.83 1.31 -7.56
N MET A 35 4.51 1.50 -7.59
CA MET A 35 3.89 2.71 -8.11
C MET A 35 4.26 3.94 -7.26
N VAL A 36 4.24 3.79 -5.93
CA VAL A 36 4.65 4.87 -5.02
C VAL A 36 6.12 5.24 -5.21
N TYR A 37 7.03 4.26 -5.33
CA TYR A 37 8.45 4.54 -5.57
C TYR A 37 8.71 5.19 -6.93
N PHE A 38 7.98 4.78 -7.96
CA PHE A 38 8.06 5.44 -9.27
C PHE A 38 7.52 6.87 -9.21
N PHE A 39 6.42 7.09 -8.49
CA PHE A 39 5.86 8.42 -8.25
C PHE A 39 6.87 9.31 -7.50
N THR A 40 7.56 8.78 -6.48
CA THR A 40 8.67 9.47 -5.78
C THR A 40 9.81 9.83 -6.73
N MET A 41 10.25 8.87 -7.55
CA MET A 41 11.30 9.12 -8.55
C MET A 41 10.92 10.29 -9.46
N PHE A 42 9.71 10.25 -10.03
CA PHE A 42 9.23 11.23 -10.98
C PHE A 42 9.15 12.63 -10.37
N PHE A 43 8.50 12.78 -9.22
CA PHE A 43 8.32 14.10 -8.60
C PHE A 43 9.62 14.68 -8.02
N THR A 44 10.45 13.84 -7.41
CA THR A 44 11.75 14.30 -6.87
C THR A 44 12.72 14.66 -7.99
N ALA A 45 12.77 13.88 -9.08
CA ALA A 45 13.60 14.22 -10.23
C ALA A 45 13.16 15.53 -10.90
N ILE A 46 11.85 15.73 -11.14
CA ILE A 46 11.36 16.96 -11.76
C ILE A 46 11.54 18.16 -10.84
N TYR A 47 11.29 18.01 -9.54
CA TYR A 47 11.53 19.05 -8.55
C TYR A 47 12.99 19.55 -8.60
N HIS A 48 13.97 18.65 -8.54
CA HIS A 48 15.38 19.06 -8.63
C HIS A 48 15.80 19.52 -10.02
N ALA A 49 15.20 18.98 -11.09
CA ALA A 49 15.48 19.45 -12.44
C ALA A 49 15.02 20.91 -12.61
N CYS A 50 13.87 21.25 -12.03
CA CYS A 50 13.32 22.60 -12.00
C CYS A 50 14.18 23.61 -11.26
N ASP A 51 14.91 23.16 -10.23
CA ASP A 51 15.85 23.96 -9.45
C ASP A 51 17.17 24.20 -10.20
N GLY A 52 17.45 23.40 -11.23
CA GLY A 52 18.68 23.44 -12.02
C GLY A 52 18.75 24.61 -13.02
N PRO A 53 19.96 25.14 -13.28
CA PRO A 53 20.15 26.26 -14.21
C PRO A 53 19.75 25.88 -15.65
N GLY A 54 18.82 26.63 -16.24
CA GLY A 54 18.37 26.46 -17.63
C GLY A 54 17.36 25.33 -17.86
N LEU A 55 16.92 24.64 -16.80
CA LEU A 55 15.96 23.53 -16.88
C LEU A 55 14.56 23.87 -16.35
N SER A 56 14.32 25.12 -15.97
CA SER A 56 12.99 25.60 -15.52
C SER A 56 11.88 25.40 -16.56
N ILE A 57 12.23 25.25 -17.85
CA ILE A 57 11.29 24.89 -18.93
C ILE A 57 10.65 23.50 -18.74
N LEU A 58 11.27 22.62 -17.96
CA LEU A 58 10.74 21.28 -17.64
C LEU A 58 9.64 21.34 -16.56
N CYS A 59 9.44 22.49 -15.90
CA CYS A 59 8.46 22.65 -14.83
C CYS A 59 7.04 22.77 -15.41
N PHE A 60 6.35 21.64 -15.49
CA PHE A 60 4.95 21.61 -15.94
C PHE A 60 3.96 22.08 -14.85
N MET A 61 4.41 22.22 -13.60
CA MET A 61 3.63 22.74 -12.47
C MET A 61 4.45 23.76 -11.69
N ARG A 62 3.77 24.51 -10.80
CA ARG A 62 4.44 25.42 -9.88
C ARG A 62 5.43 24.67 -8.98
N TYR A 63 6.54 25.31 -8.67
CA TYR A 63 7.63 24.74 -7.88
C TYR A 63 7.17 24.24 -6.50
N ASP A 64 6.33 25.02 -5.81
CA ASP A 64 5.75 24.66 -4.51
C ASP A 64 4.86 23.42 -4.57
N VAL A 65 4.23 23.14 -5.71
CA VAL A 65 3.44 21.93 -5.92
C VAL A 65 4.33 20.72 -6.17
N LEU A 66 5.41 20.89 -6.95
CA LEU A 66 6.41 19.83 -7.19
C LEU A 66 7.12 19.43 -5.90
N GLU A 67 7.52 20.42 -5.10
CA GLU A 67 8.11 20.21 -3.77
C GLU A 67 7.16 19.43 -2.86
N TYR A 68 5.88 19.85 -2.79
CA TYR A 68 4.87 19.16 -2.00
C TYR A 68 4.79 17.67 -2.36
N PHE A 69 4.68 17.34 -3.65
CA PHE A 69 4.58 15.96 -4.09
C PHE A 69 5.88 15.17 -3.90
N SER A 70 7.06 15.80 -4.02
CA SER A 70 8.35 15.17 -3.72
C SER A 70 8.44 14.77 -2.24
N VAL A 71 8.12 15.67 -1.32
CA VAL A 71 8.14 15.39 0.13
C VAL A 71 7.06 14.36 0.50
N TYR A 72 5.84 14.54 0.00
CA TYR A 72 4.71 13.63 0.23
C TYR A 72 4.99 12.21 -0.24
N SER A 73 5.46 12.05 -1.47
CA SER A 73 5.77 10.74 -2.05
C SER A 73 6.89 10.03 -1.32
N THR A 74 7.90 10.77 -0.87
CA THR A 74 9.00 10.23 -0.07
C THR A 74 8.52 9.72 1.29
N ALA A 75 7.73 10.52 2.02
CA ALA A 75 7.14 10.10 3.29
C ALA A 75 6.17 8.91 3.10
N LEU A 76 5.36 8.94 2.04
CA LEU A 76 4.47 7.83 1.69
C LEU A 76 5.25 6.56 1.34
N SER A 77 6.39 6.68 0.65
CA SER A 77 7.27 5.54 0.33
C SER A 77 7.78 4.87 1.61
N MET A 78 8.20 5.66 2.61
CA MET A 78 8.60 5.13 3.92
C MET A 78 7.43 4.40 4.59
N TRP A 79 6.24 5.00 4.59
CA TRP A 79 5.04 4.40 5.16
C TRP A 79 4.72 3.04 4.51
N VAL A 80 4.54 3.00 3.18
CA VAL A 80 4.13 1.77 2.49
C VAL A 80 5.19 0.68 2.58
N THR A 81 6.48 1.04 2.62
CA THR A 81 7.58 0.08 2.88
C THR A 81 7.41 -0.60 4.24
N LEU A 82 7.17 0.20 5.29
CA LEU A 82 7.02 -0.31 6.65
C LEU A 82 5.73 -1.13 6.78
N ILE A 83 4.61 -0.69 6.20
CA ILE A 83 3.37 -1.48 6.21
C ILE A 83 3.56 -2.81 5.46
N ALA A 84 4.29 -2.83 4.33
CA ALA A 84 4.62 -4.05 3.62
C ALA A 84 5.48 -5.01 4.48
N LEU A 85 6.41 -4.47 5.28
CA LEU A 85 7.21 -5.24 6.24
C LEU A 85 6.36 -5.85 7.37
N GLY A 86 5.26 -5.19 7.74
CA GLY A 86 4.38 -5.63 8.83
C GLY A 86 3.59 -6.92 8.59
N ASP A 87 3.59 -7.50 7.38
CA ASP A 87 2.87 -8.75 7.03
C ASP A 87 1.38 -8.71 7.43
N PHE A 88 0.68 -7.62 7.10
CA PHE A 88 -0.76 -7.45 7.33
C PHE A 88 -1.61 -8.23 6.33
N ASP A 89 -2.64 -8.90 6.84
CA ASP A 89 -3.68 -9.52 6.02
C ASP A 89 -4.67 -8.46 5.51
N GLU A 90 -5.30 -8.74 4.38
CA GLU A 90 -6.38 -7.91 3.86
C GLU A 90 -7.67 -8.18 4.66
N PRO A 91 -8.50 -7.17 5.04
CA PRO A 91 -8.49 -5.76 4.62
C PRO A 91 -7.65 -4.80 5.48
N GLN A 92 -6.96 -5.31 6.51
CA GLN A 92 -6.21 -4.46 7.44
C GLN A 92 -5.06 -3.74 6.73
N ARG A 93 -4.32 -4.44 5.85
CA ARG A 93 -3.24 -3.86 5.07
C ARG A 93 -3.71 -2.64 4.29
N SER A 94 -4.73 -2.79 3.45
CA SER A 94 -5.30 -1.68 2.68
C SER A 94 -5.79 -0.54 3.56
N SER A 95 -6.47 -0.85 4.67
CA SER A 95 -6.98 0.17 5.60
C SER A 95 -5.85 1.02 6.20
N VAL A 96 -4.77 0.38 6.68
CA VAL A 96 -3.62 1.06 7.26
C VAL A 96 -2.82 1.81 6.19
N THR A 97 -2.68 1.25 4.98
CA THR A 97 -2.08 1.96 3.85
C THR A 97 -2.87 3.23 3.52
N MET A 98 -4.19 3.14 3.33
CA MET A 98 -5.04 4.28 3.02
C MET A 98 -5.06 5.34 4.12
N PHE A 99 -5.06 4.91 5.39
CA PHE A 99 -4.90 5.82 6.51
C PHE A 99 -3.60 6.62 6.42
N GLY A 100 -2.48 5.97 6.10
CA GLY A 100 -1.21 6.65 5.87
C GLY A 100 -1.21 7.60 4.68
N VAL A 101 -1.83 7.21 3.57
CA VAL A 101 -1.99 8.07 2.37
C VAL A 101 -2.67 9.38 2.74
N LEU A 102 -3.82 9.29 3.41
CA LEU A 102 -4.61 10.47 3.78
C LEU A 102 -3.92 11.33 4.84
N THR A 103 -3.37 10.70 5.89
CA THR A 103 -2.72 11.43 6.98
C THR A 103 -1.41 12.09 6.55
N THR A 104 -0.61 11.42 5.71
CA THR A 104 0.63 11.99 5.16
C THR A 104 0.31 13.21 4.32
N ALA A 105 -0.71 13.15 3.45
CA ALA A 105 -1.11 14.30 2.61
C ALA A 105 -1.45 15.53 3.46
N VAL A 106 -2.30 15.36 4.49
CA VAL A 106 -2.66 16.45 5.40
C VAL A 106 -1.44 16.97 6.16
N ARG A 107 -0.55 16.08 6.63
CA ARG A 107 0.64 16.49 7.39
C ARG A 107 1.61 17.32 6.56
N ILE A 108 1.90 16.91 5.31
CA ILE A 108 2.78 17.69 4.43
C ILE A 108 2.16 19.06 4.13
N TYR A 109 0.84 19.11 3.94
CA TYR A 109 0.17 20.37 3.63
C TYR A 109 0.29 21.37 4.78
N GLN A 110 0.16 20.91 6.02
CA GLN A 110 0.27 21.76 7.22
C GLN A 110 1.69 22.27 7.42
N ASP A 111 2.69 21.40 7.29
CA ASP A 111 4.09 21.73 7.53
C ASP A 111 4.96 20.70 6.81
N ARG A 112 5.51 21.11 5.65
CA ARG A 112 6.37 20.30 4.78
C ARG A 112 7.86 20.37 5.12
N TRP A 113 8.25 21.18 6.10
CA TRP A 113 9.63 21.35 6.53
C TRP A 113 9.91 20.70 7.88
N GLY A 114 8.87 20.48 8.69
CA GLY A 114 9.01 19.91 10.03
C GLY A 114 9.43 18.45 10.06
N TYR A 115 10.23 18.12 11.07
CA TYR A 115 10.67 16.75 11.38
C TYR A 115 9.51 15.74 11.46
N GLY A 116 8.33 16.19 11.91
CA GLY A 116 7.12 15.39 12.10
C GLY A 116 6.59 14.71 10.83
N ILE A 117 6.99 15.17 9.65
CA ILE A 117 6.63 14.59 8.35
C ILE A 117 7.16 13.18 8.19
N TYR A 118 8.41 12.96 8.60
CA TYR A 118 9.06 11.66 8.44
C TYR A 118 8.97 10.87 9.74
N SER A 119 9.20 11.51 10.90
CA SER A 119 9.13 10.83 12.19
C SER A 119 7.72 10.37 12.57
N GLY A 120 6.67 11.08 12.14
CA GLY A 120 5.27 10.70 12.36
C GLY A 120 4.91 9.36 11.70
N PRO A 121 4.97 9.26 10.35
CA PRO A 121 4.74 8.01 9.63
C PRO A 121 5.67 6.88 10.07
N ILE A 122 6.96 7.14 10.28
CA ILE A 122 7.91 6.10 10.71
C ILE A 122 7.57 5.60 12.11
N GLY A 123 7.42 6.50 13.08
CA GLY A 123 7.15 6.15 14.47
C GLY A 123 5.83 5.39 14.63
N SER A 124 4.78 5.86 13.96
CA SER A 124 3.48 5.18 13.99
C SER A 124 3.50 3.83 13.27
N ALA A 125 4.14 3.71 12.09
CA ALA A 125 4.26 2.42 11.41
C ALA A 125 5.09 1.41 12.23
N VAL A 126 6.23 1.83 12.79
CA VAL A 126 7.06 0.98 13.66
C VAL A 126 6.25 0.52 14.87
N PHE A 127 5.51 1.41 15.54
CA PHE A 127 4.64 1.04 16.66
C PHE A 127 3.61 -0.03 16.28
N ILE A 128 2.88 0.16 15.16
CA ILE A 128 1.86 -0.80 14.70
C ILE A 128 2.51 -2.16 14.39
N ILE A 129 3.67 -2.18 13.70
CA ILE A 129 4.40 -3.40 13.37
C ILE A 129 4.87 -4.12 14.64
N THR A 130 5.45 -3.38 15.59
CA THR A 130 5.92 -3.94 16.87
C THR A 130 4.77 -4.59 17.62
N VAL A 131 3.62 -3.92 17.76
CA VAL A 131 2.44 -4.48 18.43
C VAL A 131 1.99 -5.78 17.75
N LYS A 132 1.88 -5.78 16.41
CA LYS A 132 1.48 -6.97 15.65
C LYS A 132 2.48 -8.12 15.82
N TRP A 133 3.77 -7.85 15.71
CA TRP A 133 4.80 -8.87 15.85
C TRP A 133 4.83 -9.46 17.26
N LEU A 134 4.67 -8.64 18.30
CA LEU A 134 4.55 -9.10 19.69
C LEU A 134 3.32 -10.01 19.88
N GLN A 135 2.16 -9.64 19.32
CA GLN A 135 0.97 -10.48 19.35
C GLN A 135 1.20 -11.82 18.65
N LYS A 136 1.84 -11.82 17.47
CA LYS A 136 2.16 -13.03 16.71
C LYS A 136 3.18 -13.91 17.41
N MET A 137 4.21 -13.33 18.04
CA MET A 137 5.16 -14.06 18.87
C MET A 137 4.49 -14.72 20.07
N LYS A 138 3.53 -14.05 20.72
CA LYS A 138 2.74 -14.62 21.82
C LYS A 138 1.89 -15.81 21.36
N GLN A 139 1.28 -15.71 20.18
CA GLN A 139 0.46 -16.79 19.59
C GLN A 139 1.31 -18.00 19.16
N LEU A 140 2.44 -17.76 18.49
CA LEU A 140 3.33 -18.81 17.98
C LEU A 140 4.26 -19.39 19.05
N ARG A 141 4.42 -18.71 20.20
CA ARG A 141 5.43 -18.99 21.23
C ARG A 141 6.85 -19.11 20.64
N ALA A 142 7.12 -18.32 19.61
CA ALA A 142 8.39 -18.30 18.89
C ALA A 142 8.71 -16.89 18.42
N VAL A 143 9.98 -16.62 18.11
CA VAL A 143 10.42 -15.31 17.58
C VAL A 143 9.89 -15.13 16.17
N TYR A 144 9.31 -13.97 15.89
CA TYR A 144 8.77 -13.61 14.60
C TYR A 144 9.11 -12.15 14.25
N PRO A 145 9.63 -11.87 13.04
CA PRO A 145 10.08 -12.80 12.00
C PRO A 145 11.28 -13.69 12.41
N GLU A 146 11.74 -14.58 11.54
CA GLU A 146 12.94 -15.38 11.81
C GLU A 146 14.18 -14.51 12.03
N LYS A 147 15.11 -14.96 12.88
CA LYS A 147 16.35 -14.23 13.21
C LYS A 147 17.17 -13.83 11.98
N SER A 148 17.17 -14.66 10.93
CA SER A 148 17.83 -14.39 9.65
C SER A 148 17.24 -13.17 8.92
N VAL A 149 15.91 -12.98 8.99
CA VAL A 149 15.23 -11.83 8.40
C VAL A 149 15.63 -10.55 9.13
N TYR A 150 15.78 -10.60 10.45
CA TYR A 150 16.30 -9.47 11.21
C TYR A 150 17.72 -9.09 10.81
N THR A 151 18.64 -10.05 10.74
CA THR A 151 20.06 -9.75 10.48
C THR A 151 20.35 -9.43 9.02
N GLN A 152 19.61 -10.02 8.07
CA GLN A 152 19.86 -9.85 6.63
C GLN A 152 19.01 -8.76 5.97
N GLN A 153 17.88 -8.37 6.56
CA GLN A 153 16.94 -7.43 5.93
C GLN A 153 16.60 -6.25 6.85
N VAL A 154 15.99 -6.53 8.00
CA VAL A 154 15.43 -5.46 8.85
C VAL A 154 16.52 -4.60 9.46
N GLY A 155 17.55 -5.21 10.04
CA GLY A 155 18.68 -4.51 10.66
C GLY A 155 19.41 -3.61 9.66
N PRO A 156 19.98 -4.16 8.57
CA PRO A 156 20.64 -3.36 7.54
C PRO A 156 19.71 -2.29 6.93
N GLY A 157 18.45 -2.63 6.67
CA GLY A 157 17.46 -1.69 6.14
C GLY A 157 17.19 -0.51 7.08
N CYS A 158 17.02 -0.78 8.38
CA CYS A 158 16.87 0.26 9.40
C CYS A 158 18.13 1.11 9.55
N CYS A 159 19.33 0.52 9.45
CA CYS A 159 20.58 1.28 9.49
C CYS A 159 20.69 2.28 8.33
N PHE A 160 20.41 1.84 7.10
CA PHE A 160 20.38 2.74 5.94
C PHE A 160 19.26 3.78 6.03
N GLY A 161 18.11 3.41 6.59
CA GLY A 161 17.01 4.35 6.84
C GLY A 161 17.38 5.43 7.87
N ALA A 162 18.02 5.03 8.97
CA ALA A 162 18.52 5.96 9.98
C ALA A 162 19.62 6.87 9.40
N LEU A 163 20.54 6.32 8.61
CA LEU A 163 21.55 7.10 7.90
C LEU A 163 20.90 8.12 6.96
N ALA A 164 19.88 7.74 6.19
CA ALA A 164 19.15 8.65 5.32
C ALA A 164 18.53 9.81 6.13
N LEU A 165 17.86 9.53 7.24
CA LEU A 165 17.29 10.59 8.09
C LEU A 165 18.37 11.48 8.71
N MET A 166 19.49 10.91 9.15
CA MET A 166 20.63 11.69 9.66
C MET A 166 21.16 12.65 8.60
N LEU A 167 21.36 12.17 7.37
CA LEU A 167 21.80 13.00 6.25
C LEU A 167 20.83 14.14 5.96
N ARG A 168 19.52 13.85 5.94
CA ARG A 168 18.47 14.84 5.66
C ARG A 168 18.33 15.90 6.75
N PHE A 169 18.56 15.56 8.02
CA PHE A 169 18.21 16.45 9.12
C PHE A 169 19.39 17.12 9.83
N TYR A 170 20.58 16.52 9.79
CA TYR A 170 21.74 17.01 10.52
C TYR A 170 22.89 17.43 9.61
N PHE A 171 23.03 16.80 8.44
CA PHE A 171 24.18 17.02 7.56
C PHE A 171 23.83 17.74 6.26
N GLU A 172 22.55 18.00 5.98
CA GLU A 172 22.08 18.49 4.68
C GLU A 172 22.74 19.81 4.26
N GLU A 173 23.10 20.67 5.22
CA GLU A 173 23.71 21.97 4.97
C GLU A 173 25.21 21.91 4.65
N TRP A 174 25.88 20.77 4.81
CA TRP A 174 27.35 20.67 4.64
C TRP A 174 27.78 20.78 3.16
N ASP A 175 27.18 19.96 2.30
CA ASP A 175 27.25 20.11 0.84
C ASP A 175 25.97 19.49 0.28
N TYR A 176 24.93 20.32 0.17
CA TYR A 176 23.57 19.90 -0.19
C TYR A 176 23.54 18.94 -1.38
N ALA A 177 24.28 19.25 -2.46
CA ALA A 177 24.29 18.43 -3.65
C ALA A 177 24.73 16.98 -3.37
N TYR A 178 25.83 16.80 -2.63
CA TYR A 178 26.34 15.46 -2.31
C TYR A 178 25.55 14.79 -1.20
N VAL A 179 25.25 15.51 -0.12
CA VAL A 179 24.55 14.97 1.05
C VAL A 179 23.13 14.55 0.69
N HIS A 180 22.38 15.40 -0.02
CA HIS A 180 21.02 15.09 -0.45
C HIS A 180 21.00 13.96 -1.49
N SER A 181 22.00 13.89 -2.36
CA SER A 181 22.13 12.77 -3.30
C SER A 181 22.46 11.44 -2.61
N PHE A 182 23.31 11.48 -1.58
CA PHE A 182 23.61 10.30 -0.78
C PHE A 182 22.43 9.88 0.11
N TYR A 183 21.60 10.84 0.53
CA TYR A 183 20.31 10.60 1.15
C TYR A 183 19.39 9.77 0.24
N HIS A 184 19.23 10.14 -1.04
CA HIS A 184 18.44 9.36 -2.00
C HIS A 184 18.91 7.91 -2.11
N LEU A 185 20.23 7.72 -2.26
CA LEU A 185 20.82 6.38 -2.35
C LEU A 185 20.57 5.57 -1.07
N SER A 186 20.85 6.15 0.09
CA SER A 186 20.67 5.48 1.40
C SER A 186 19.20 5.09 1.62
N LEU A 187 18.28 5.98 1.26
CA LEU A 187 16.85 5.74 1.39
C LEU A 187 16.36 4.64 0.43
N ALA A 188 16.81 4.65 -0.83
CA ALA A 188 16.47 3.62 -1.81
C ALA A 188 17.00 2.23 -1.40
N VAL A 189 18.23 2.16 -0.87
CA VAL A 189 18.79 0.91 -0.32
C VAL A 189 17.97 0.43 0.87
N SER A 190 17.58 1.34 1.78
CA SER A 190 16.68 1.02 2.89
C SER A 190 15.38 0.39 2.42
N PHE A 191 14.71 0.99 1.43
CA PHE A 191 13.47 0.44 0.86
C PHE A 191 13.64 -0.95 0.26
N ILE A 192 14.71 -1.18 -0.50
CA ILE A 192 14.99 -2.49 -1.10
C ILE A 192 15.21 -3.57 -0.04
N LEU A 193 15.88 -3.23 1.06
CA LEU A 193 16.21 -4.16 2.15
C LEU A 193 15.00 -4.46 3.03
N LEU A 194 14.26 -3.42 3.43
CA LEU A 194 13.06 -3.52 4.28
C LEU A 194 11.89 -4.19 3.56
N LEU A 195 11.78 -4.04 2.24
CA LEU A 195 10.71 -4.70 1.49
C LEU A 195 10.89 -6.23 1.53
N PRO A 196 9.88 -7.02 1.93
CA PRO A 196 9.99 -8.46 1.97
C PRO A 196 10.36 -9.07 0.61
N LYS A 197 11.12 -10.17 0.59
CA LYS A 197 11.57 -10.83 -0.66
C LYS A 197 10.43 -11.48 -1.46
N LYS A 198 9.33 -11.82 -0.80
CA LYS A 198 8.15 -12.45 -1.41
C LYS A 198 6.89 -11.77 -0.90
N ASN A 199 6.04 -11.28 -1.80
CA ASN A 199 4.70 -10.87 -1.45
C ASN A 199 3.77 -12.10 -1.40
N ARG A 200 3.26 -12.45 -0.22
CA ARG A 200 2.31 -13.57 -0.05
C ARG A 200 0.93 -13.27 -0.65
N TYR A 201 0.61 -12.00 -0.83
CA TYR A 201 -0.67 -11.51 -1.36
C TYR A 201 -0.59 -11.12 -2.84
N ALA A 202 0.59 -11.25 -3.47
CA ALA A 202 0.67 -11.13 -4.92
C ALA A 202 -0.10 -12.32 -5.49
N GLY A 203 -1.28 -12.05 -6.07
CA GLY A 203 -2.05 -13.08 -6.74
C GLY A 203 -1.14 -13.82 -7.71
N THR A 204 -1.18 -15.16 -7.71
CA THR A 204 -0.74 -15.88 -8.90
C THR A 204 -1.55 -15.27 -10.04
N GLY A 205 -0.90 -14.71 -11.07
CA GLY A 205 -1.52 -13.85 -12.11
C GLY A 205 -2.67 -14.48 -12.91
N ARG A 206 -3.18 -15.62 -12.46
CA ARG A 206 -4.36 -16.35 -12.89
C ARG A 206 -5.68 -15.65 -12.51
N ASN A 207 -5.69 -14.80 -11.48
CA ASN A 207 -6.88 -14.03 -11.04
C ASN A 207 -6.58 -12.55 -10.80
N ALA A 208 -5.66 -11.93 -11.56
CA ALA A 208 -5.64 -10.47 -11.61
C ALA A 208 -7.01 -10.06 -12.16
N ALA A 209 -7.86 -9.46 -11.32
CA ALA A 209 -9.13 -8.91 -11.77
C ALA A 209 -8.81 -8.02 -12.97
N LYS A 210 -9.28 -8.42 -14.16
CA LYS A 210 -9.19 -7.57 -15.34
C LYS A 210 -10.01 -6.33 -15.01
N LEU A 211 -9.34 -5.28 -14.52
CA LEU A 211 -9.90 -3.95 -14.40
C LEU A 211 -10.16 -3.49 -15.84
N SER A 212 -11.35 -3.84 -16.34
CA SER A 212 -11.89 -3.29 -17.57
C SER A 212 -12.02 -1.78 -17.38
N CYS A 213 -11.68 -1.00 -18.39
CA CYS A 213 -11.79 0.46 -18.44
C CYS A 213 -13.17 0.96 -17.94
N PHE A 214 -14.22 0.16 -18.10
CA PHE A 214 -15.57 0.45 -17.61
C PHE A 214 -15.71 0.46 -16.08
N ALA A 215 -14.86 -0.23 -15.32
CA ALA A 215 -14.91 -0.21 -13.86
C ALA A 215 -14.37 1.10 -13.26
N LEU A 216 -13.55 1.84 -14.01
CA LEU A 216 -12.99 3.14 -13.59
C LEU A 216 -13.91 4.32 -13.93
N CYS A 217 -14.84 4.16 -14.87
CA CYS A 217 -15.69 5.25 -15.37
C CYS A 217 -17.16 5.21 -14.93
N CYS A 218 -17.63 4.18 -14.22
CA CYS A 218 -19.05 4.06 -13.86
C CYS A 218 -19.40 4.70 -12.51
N CYS A 219 -19.24 6.02 -12.42
CA CYS A 219 -20.14 6.87 -11.62
C CYS A 219 -20.98 7.69 -12.61
N SER A 220 -21.92 7.02 -13.28
CA SER A 220 -22.92 7.66 -14.14
C SER A 220 -24.21 6.85 -14.05
N VAL A 221 -25.32 7.56 -13.86
CA VAL A 221 -26.60 7.07 -13.33
C VAL A 221 -27.52 6.54 -14.45
N THR A 222 -28.04 5.31 -14.28
CA THR A 222 -29.30 4.66 -14.85
C THR A 222 -29.48 4.42 -16.36
N PRO A 223 -30.52 3.66 -16.81
CA PRO A 223 -31.27 2.52 -16.21
C PRO A 223 -31.22 1.25 -17.11
N GLY A 224 -31.74 0.12 -16.59
CA GLY A 224 -31.48 -1.23 -17.12
C GLY A 224 -32.14 -1.63 -18.44
N THR A 225 -31.70 -2.78 -18.95
CA THR A 225 -32.53 -3.81 -19.61
C THR A 225 -31.70 -5.10 -19.76
N THR A 226 -32.25 -6.20 -19.24
CA THR A 226 -31.73 -7.56 -19.32
C THR A 226 -31.99 -8.15 -20.70
N LYS A 227 -30.97 -8.72 -21.37
CA LYS A 227 -31.17 -9.76 -22.38
C LYS A 227 -30.08 -10.84 -22.26
N GLU A 228 -30.50 -11.97 -21.72
CA GLU A 228 -29.79 -13.23 -21.64
C GLU A 228 -29.71 -13.85 -23.05
N LYS A 229 -28.51 -14.21 -23.53
CA LYS A 229 -28.36 -15.03 -24.74
C LYS A 229 -27.56 -16.28 -24.41
N LYS A 230 -28.28 -17.39 -24.48
CA LYS A 230 -27.88 -18.77 -24.19
C LYS A 230 -27.35 -19.37 -25.48
N ASP A 231 -26.07 -19.74 -25.53
CA ASP A 231 -25.57 -20.63 -26.58
C ASP A 231 -24.88 -21.84 -25.95
N LYS A 232 -25.53 -22.99 -26.13
CA LYS A 232 -24.95 -24.33 -26.02
C LYS A 232 -24.00 -24.52 -27.22
N THR A 233 -22.97 -25.35 -27.06
CA THR A 233 -22.85 -26.64 -27.80
C THR A 233 -21.39 -27.18 -27.87
N LYS A 234 -21.29 -28.46 -27.51
CA LYS A 234 -20.33 -29.52 -27.92
C LYS A 234 -18.93 -29.59 -27.31
N GLU A 235 -18.91 -30.32 -26.21
CA GLU A 235 -18.02 -31.46 -25.93
C GLU A 235 -17.51 -32.20 -27.19
N LYS A 236 -16.18 -32.36 -27.29
CA LYS A 236 -15.52 -33.43 -28.05
C LYS A 236 -14.39 -34.01 -27.20
N THR A 237 -14.70 -35.17 -26.65
CA THR A 237 -13.79 -36.12 -26.01
C THR A 237 -12.72 -36.59 -27.00
N LYS A 238 -11.44 -36.53 -26.63
CA LYS A 238 -10.43 -37.43 -27.18
C LYS A 238 -9.42 -37.79 -26.10
N ASP A 239 -9.60 -39.02 -25.64
CA ASP A 239 -8.75 -39.78 -24.74
C ASP A 239 -7.43 -40.13 -25.46
N LYS A 240 -6.29 -39.88 -24.81
CA LYS A 240 -5.02 -40.56 -25.08
C LYS A 240 -4.28 -40.74 -23.76
N THR A 241 -4.28 -41.99 -23.32
CA THR A 241 -3.63 -42.54 -22.15
C THR A 241 -2.12 -42.77 -22.41
N LYS A 242 -1.22 -42.32 -21.51
CA LYS A 242 -0.31 -43.18 -20.72
C LYS A 242 0.72 -42.39 -19.86
N LYS A 243 0.68 -42.70 -18.55
CA LYS A 243 1.76 -43.02 -17.57
C LYS A 243 2.99 -42.08 -17.47
N SER A 244 3.58 -41.76 -16.32
CA SER A 244 3.54 -42.30 -14.95
C SER A 244 4.38 -41.41 -14.03
N SER A 245 3.93 -41.10 -12.81
CA SER A 245 4.72 -41.23 -11.56
C SER A 245 3.86 -40.78 -10.35
N ARG A 246 3.64 -41.70 -9.41
CA ARG A 246 3.15 -41.43 -8.03
C ARG A 246 4.41 -41.18 -7.16
N THR A 247 4.42 -40.34 -6.13
CA THR A 247 3.87 -40.62 -4.79
C THR A 247 3.93 -39.36 -3.91
N VAL A 248 2.82 -39.01 -3.22
CA VAL A 248 2.53 -39.20 -1.77
C VAL A 248 2.88 -37.96 -0.92
N TRP A 249 1.84 -37.19 -0.57
CA TRP A 249 1.50 -36.62 0.75
C TRP A 249 0.29 -35.69 0.57
N THR A 250 -0.93 -36.22 0.70
CA THR A 250 -2.14 -35.40 0.90
C THR A 250 -3.02 -36.06 1.96
N VAL A 251 -3.39 -35.28 2.97
CA VAL A 251 -4.36 -35.59 4.05
C VAL A 251 -5.50 -34.57 3.89
N PRO A 252 -6.77 -34.93 4.15
CA PRO A 252 -7.87 -34.64 3.23
C PRO A 252 -8.57 -33.30 3.49
N ILE A 253 -9.00 -32.64 2.41
CA ILE A 253 -10.04 -31.61 2.44
C ILE A 253 -11.39 -32.32 2.34
N GLU A 254 -12.24 -32.12 3.34
CA GLU A 254 -13.62 -32.58 3.34
C GLU A 254 -14.42 -32.09 2.13
N LYS A 255 -15.38 -32.93 1.74
CA LYS A 255 -16.26 -32.87 0.58
C LYS A 255 -16.95 -31.51 0.41
N LEU A 256 -16.66 -30.83 -0.71
CA LEU A 256 -17.52 -29.76 -1.20
C LEU A 256 -18.74 -30.40 -1.87
N TRP A 257 -19.87 -30.36 -1.18
CA TRP A 257 -21.17 -30.71 -1.73
C TRP A 257 -21.47 -29.90 -2.99
N THR A 258 -21.91 -30.60 -4.04
CA THR A 258 -22.55 -30.03 -5.22
C THR A 258 -23.90 -29.44 -4.82
N GLY A 259 -23.89 -28.15 -4.45
CA GLY A 259 -25.07 -27.36 -4.16
C GLY A 259 -25.30 -26.30 -5.23
N ARG A 260 -26.43 -26.40 -5.91
CA ARG A 260 -26.93 -25.47 -6.93
C ARG A 260 -26.98 -24.04 -6.38
N CYS A 261 -26.40 -23.08 -7.11
CA CYS A 261 -26.40 -21.66 -6.76
C CYS A 261 -27.84 -21.15 -6.67
N SER A 262 -28.29 -20.78 -5.46
CA SER A 262 -29.52 -20.03 -5.23
C SER A 262 -29.11 -18.65 -4.73
N THR A 263 -29.55 -17.62 -5.44
CA THR A 263 -29.43 -16.22 -5.05
C THR A 263 -30.13 -15.98 -3.71
N PRO A 264 -29.56 -15.19 -2.77
CA PRO A 264 -30.31 -14.74 -1.62
C PRO A 264 -31.30 -13.66 -2.07
N ILE A 265 -32.59 -13.99 -2.05
CA ILE A 265 -33.67 -13.02 -2.15
C ILE A 265 -33.76 -12.31 -0.79
N LEU A 266 -33.63 -10.97 -0.79
CA LEU A 266 -33.91 -10.13 0.38
C LEU A 266 -35.37 -10.34 0.83
N PRO A 267 -35.64 -10.46 2.15
CA PRO A 267 -37.02 -10.50 2.62
C PRO A 267 -37.70 -9.15 2.39
N LEU A 268 -38.83 -9.16 1.68
CA LEU A 268 -39.76 -8.05 1.57
C LEU A 268 -40.32 -7.74 2.97
N TYR A 269 -40.18 -6.48 3.38
CA TYR A 269 -40.75 -5.95 4.61
C TYR A 269 -42.28 -5.87 4.46
N ASN A 270 -43.02 -6.64 5.26
CA ASN A 270 -44.46 -6.48 5.42
C ASN A 270 -44.72 -5.64 6.69
N PRO A 271 -45.46 -4.52 6.60
CA PRO A 271 -45.84 -3.77 7.79
C PRO A 271 -46.87 -4.57 8.62
N PRO A 272 -46.79 -4.52 9.96
CA PRO A 272 -47.73 -5.22 10.83
C PRO A 272 -49.12 -4.57 10.82
N PRO A 273 -50.19 -5.33 11.12
CA PRO A 273 -51.55 -4.82 11.12
C PRO A 273 -51.75 -3.77 12.23
N SER A 274 -52.44 -2.68 11.87
CA SER A 274 -52.80 -1.59 12.77
C SER A 274 -53.83 -2.06 13.80
N THR A 275 -53.40 -2.31 15.03
CA THR A 275 -54.30 -2.38 16.19
C THR A 275 -54.30 -1.05 16.92
N ALA A 276 -55.48 -0.44 17.04
CA ALA A 276 -55.69 0.79 17.77
C ALA A 276 -55.56 0.54 19.27
N VAL A 277 -54.57 1.15 19.92
CA VAL A 277 -54.50 1.20 21.39
C VAL A 277 -54.62 2.66 21.83
N LYS A 278 -55.84 3.00 22.27
CA LYS A 278 -56.13 4.15 23.13
C LYS A 278 -55.36 4.01 24.44
N GLY A 279 -54.80 5.11 24.95
CA GLY A 279 -54.53 5.25 26.38
C GLY A 279 -53.10 5.66 26.74
N THR A 280 -52.98 6.90 27.18
CA THR A 280 -51.86 7.57 27.84
C THR A 280 -51.19 6.76 28.94
N SER A 281 -49.86 6.62 28.92
CA SER A 281 -49.07 6.49 30.15
C SER A 281 -47.60 6.93 29.96
N ILE A 282 -47.33 8.20 30.27
CA ILE A 282 -45.98 8.79 30.42
C ILE A 282 -45.16 8.08 31.53
N SER A 283 -45.75 7.15 32.28
CA SER A 283 -45.11 6.37 33.34
C SER A 283 -44.21 5.22 32.85
N LYS A 284 -44.36 4.71 31.62
CA LYS A 284 -43.49 3.62 31.11
C LYS A 284 -42.15 4.08 30.54
N LEU A 285 -42.01 5.36 30.18
CA LEU A 285 -40.75 5.92 29.67
C LEU A 285 -39.74 6.25 30.77
N LYS A 286 -40.19 6.35 32.04
CA LYS A 286 -39.31 6.67 33.17
C LYS A 286 -38.62 5.42 33.76
N GLU A 287 -39.17 4.23 33.56
CA GLU A 287 -38.59 2.95 34.00
C GLU A 287 -37.53 2.39 33.05
N MET A 288 -37.54 2.77 31.77
CA MET A 288 -36.65 2.18 30.75
C MET A 288 -35.26 2.83 30.64
N ASN A 289 -35.06 4.01 31.24
CA ASN A 289 -33.82 4.79 31.04
C ASN A 289 -32.86 4.78 32.23
N GLY A 290 -33.11 4.02 33.29
CA GLY A 290 -32.10 3.69 34.31
C GLY A 290 -31.36 4.89 34.92
N TRP A 291 -32.02 6.04 35.07
CA TRP A 291 -31.49 7.19 35.82
C TRP A 291 -32.16 7.21 37.19
N LYS A 292 -31.35 7.12 38.25
CA LYS A 292 -31.72 7.62 39.57
C LYS A 292 -31.58 9.14 39.59
#